data_AF-A0A433NNY1-F1
#
_entry.id   AF-A0A433NNY1-F1
#
_cell.length_a   1.000
_cell.length_b   1.000
_cell.length_c   1.000
_cell.angle_alpha   90.00
_cell.angle_beta   90.00
_cell.angle_gamma   90.00
#
_symmetry.space_group_name_H-M   'P 1'
#
loop_
_entity.id
_entity.type
_entity.pdbx_description
1 polymer ?
#
loop_
_entity_poly.entity_id
_entity_poly.type
_entity_poly.pdbx_seq_one_letter_code
_entity_poly.pdbx_strand_id
1 'polypeptide(L)' 'MPPKFTIHQFVYFLGGVGTILDFHVDSNTWKYAVEMEKGPEPDMGRIGSETTILLHETDIHGVIN' A
#
# COMPACT_ATOMS: atom_id res chain seq x y z
N MET A 1 11.42 -11.06 -13.39
CA MET A 1 11.85 -9.77 -12.81
C MET A 1 11.56 -9.84 -11.32
N PRO A 2 12.52 -9.54 -10.43
CA PRO A 2 12.24 -9.49 -8.99
C PRO A 2 11.25 -8.35 -8.66
N PRO A 3 10.50 -8.43 -7.55
CA PRO A 3 9.62 -7.34 -7.11
C PRO A 3 10.46 -6.13 -6.70
N LYS A 4 9.98 -4.93 -7.04
CA LYS A 4 10.64 -3.67 -6.65
C LYS A 4 10.46 -3.34 -5.16
N PHE A 5 9.34 -3.74 -4.57
CA PHE A 5 9.02 -3.50 -3.17
C PHE A 5 8.84 -4.82 -2.41
N THR A 6 9.06 -4.81 -1.10
CA THR A 6 8.93 -6.00 -0.24
C THR A 6 8.01 -5.71 0.93
N ILE A 7 7.55 -6.78 1.59
CA ILE A 7 6.68 -6.71 2.78
C ILE A 7 7.33 -5.82 3.85
N HIS A 8 6.48 -5.06 4.56
CA HIS A 8 6.82 -4.06 5.59
C HIS A 8 7.54 -2.81 5.08
N GLN A 9 7.72 -2.63 3.77
CA GLN A 9 8.17 -1.33 3.25
C GLN A 9 7.05 -0.31 3.31
N PHE A 10 7.39 0.90 3.76
CA PHE A 10 6.49 2.04 3.75
C PHE A 10 6.62 2.76 2.40
N VAL A 11 5.52 2.90 1.67
CA VAL A 11 5.51 3.41 0.30
C VAL A 11 4.55 4.58 0.14
N TYR A 12 4.77 5.38 -0.90
CA TYR A 12 3.85 6.44 -1.31
C TYR A 12 3.40 6.25 -2.76
N PHE A 13 2.16 6.64 -3.02
CA PHE A 13 1.49 6.50 -4.31
C PHE A 13 0.45 7.62 -4.45
N LEU A 14 -0.20 7.71 -5.61
CA LEU A 14 -1.28 8.68 -5.81
C LEU A 14 -2.48 8.30 -4.91
N GLY A 15 -2.72 9.09 -3.86
CA GLY A 15 -3.83 8.88 -2.91
C GLY A 15 -3.38 8.72 -1.46
N GLY A 16 -2.09 8.54 -1.19
CA GLY A 16 -1.58 8.51 0.18
C GLY A 16 -0.30 7.71 0.34
N VAL A 17 -0.14 7.20 1.56
CA VAL A 17 0.99 6.36 1.99
C VAL A 17 0.46 5.08 2.61
N GLY A 18 1.28 4.04 2.62
CA GLY A 18 0.91 2.78 3.26
C GLY A 18 2.02 1.75 3.30
N THR A 19 1.75 0.63 3.95
CA THR A 19 2.71 -0.46 4.17
C THR A 19 2.43 -1.62 3.22
N ILE A 20 3.46 -2.13 2.56
CA ILE A 20 3.32 -3.37 1.76
C ILE A 20 3.04 -4.55 2.70
N LEU A 21 1.91 -5.22 2.53
CA LEU A 21 1.57 -6.44 3.26
C LEU A 21 1.89 -7.71 2.48
N ASP A 22 1.70 -7.68 1.16
CA ASP A 22 1.90 -8.85 0.29
C ASP A 22 2.14 -8.40 -1.16
N PHE A 23 2.67 -9.29 -1.99
CA PHE A 23 2.84 -9.04 -3.42
C PHE A 23 2.74 -10.33 -4.24
N HIS A 24 2.20 -10.21 -5.46
CA HIS A 24 2.10 -11.33 -6.40
C HIS A 24 2.39 -10.89 -7.82
N VAL A 25 2.78 -11.86 -8.66
CA VAL A 25 3.01 -11.64 -10.08
C VAL A 25 1.68 -11.40 -10.81
N ASP A 26 1.64 -10.38 -11.67
CA ASP A 26 0.49 -10.04 -12.50
C ASP A 26 0.99 -9.70 -13.91
N SER A 27 0.73 -10.57 -14.89
CA SER A 27 1.00 -10.31 -16.32
C SER A 27 2.33 -9.61 -16.63
N ASN A 28 3.46 -10.21 -16.23
CA ASN A 28 4.83 -9.67 -16.36
C ASN A 28 5.20 -8.48 -15.47
N THR A 29 4.30 -8.01 -14.60
CA THR A 29 4.57 -7.04 -13.55
C THR A 29 4.23 -7.61 -12.16
N TRP A 30 4.20 -6.75 -11.14
CA TRP A 30 3.83 -7.06 -9.78
C TRP A 30 2.62 -6.25 -9.33
N LYS A 31 1.78 -6.87 -8.52
CA LYS A 31 0.74 -6.22 -7.73
C LYS A 31 1.09 -6.31 -6.27
N TYR A 32 0.72 -5.27 -5.53
CA TYR A 32 1.04 -5.11 -4.12
C TYR A 32 -0.23 -4.87 -3.33
N ALA A 33 -0.41 -5.60 -2.24
CA ALA A 33 -1.38 -5.29 -1.21
C ALA A 33 -0.76 -4.24 -0.29
N VAL A 34 -1.38 -3.08 -0.19
CA VAL A 34 -0.90 -1.94 0.59
C VAL A 34 -1.93 -1.58 1.65
N GLU A 35 -1.51 -1.64 2.91
CA GLU A 35 -2.31 -1.18 4.04
C GLU A 35 -2.12 0.32 4.24
N MET A 36 -3.20 1.08 4.15
CA MET A 36 -3.19 2.51 4.39
C MET A 36 -3.22 2.81 5.89
N GLU A 37 -2.42 3.80 6.32
CA GLU A 37 -2.49 4.29 7.70
C GLU A 37 -3.90 4.81 8.02
N LYS A 38 -4.40 4.42 9.20
CA LYS A 38 -5.64 4.97 9.74
C LYS A 38 -5.40 6.46 10.03
N GLY A 39 -6.19 7.33 9.41
CA GLY A 39 -6.25 8.73 9.83
C GLY A 39 -6.62 8.84 11.33
N PRO A 40 -6.34 9.98 11.98
CA PRO A 40 -6.64 10.15 13.40
C PRO A 40 -8.09 9.77 13.70
N GLU A 41 -8.27 8.98 14.76
CA GLU A 41 -9.59 8.50 15.15
C GLU A 41 -10.49 9.71 15.44
N PRO A 42 -11.62 9.86 14.74
CA PRO A 42 -12.52 10.98 15.00
C PRO A 42 -13.16 10.82 16.38
N ASP A 43 -13.35 11.94 17.09
CA ASP A 43 -13.96 12.03 18.43
C ASP A 43 -15.37 11.36 18.49
N MET A 44 -16.07 11.30 17.36
CA MET A 44 -17.32 10.54 17.19
C MET A 44 -17.53 10.19 15.70
N GLY A 45 -17.74 8.92 15.35
CA GLY A 45 -17.96 8.51 13.95
C GLY A 45 -17.77 7.02 13.64
N ARG A 46 -17.97 6.63 12.37
CA ARG A 46 -17.82 5.25 11.89
C ARG A 46 -16.33 4.90 11.82
N ILE A 47 -15.89 3.90 12.59
CA ILE A 47 -14.55 3.33 12.50
C ILE A 47 -14.42 2.69 11.11
N GLY A 48 -13.55 3.23 10.26
CA GLY A 48 -13.05 2.49 9.11
C GLY A 48 -12.07 1.43 9.60
N SER A 49 -12.29 0.18 9.21
CA SER A 49 -11.27 -0.86 9.30
C SER A 49 -10.03 -0.42 8.52
N GLU A 50 -8.84 -0.87 8.93
CA GLU A 50 -7.62 -0.77 8.12
C GLU A 50 -7.97 -1.11 6.66
N THR A 51 -7.66 -0.18 5.75
CA THR A 51 -8.03 -0.33 4.35
C THR A 51 -6.84 -0.86 3.59
N THR A 52 -6.94 -2.11 3.16
CA THR A 52 -5.98 -2.70 2.22
C THR A 52 -6.43 -2.40 0.80
N ILE A 53 -5.55 -1.81 0.01
CA ILE A 53 -5.76 -1.59 -1.43
C ILE A 53 -4.78 -2.44 -2.25
N LEU A 54 -5.14 -2.71 -3.50
CA LEU A 54 -4.26 -3.36 -4.47
C LEU A 54 -3.74 -2.33 -5.47
N LEU A 55 -2.41 -2.25 -5.60
CA LEU A 55 -1.74 -1.34 -6.52
C LEU A 55 -0.87 -2.11 -7.51
N HIS A 56 -0.80 -1.64 -8.76
CA HIS A 56 0.25 -2.11 -9.66
C HIS A 56 1.59 -1.51 -9.27
N GLU A 57 2.69 -2.20 -9.61
CA GLU A 57 4.06 -1.71 -9.36
C GLU A 57 4.29 -0.28 -9.89
N THR A 58 3.63 0.07 -11.00
CA THR A 58 3.73 1.39 -11.64
C THR A 58 3.01 2.50 -10.90
N ASP A 59 2.03 2.17 -10.06
CA ASP A 59 1.26 3.15 -9.28
C ASP A 59 1.99 3.54 -7.99
N ILE A 60 3.01 2.76 -7.58
CA ILE A 60 3.85 3.04 -6.41
C ILE A 60 5.03 3.91 -6.84
N HIS A 61 5.07 5.13 -6.32
CA HIS A 61 6.06 6.13 -6.72
C HIS A 61 7.41 5.92 -6.02
N GLY A 62 7.43 5.37 -4.80
CA GLY A 62 8.66 5.10 -4.08
C GLY A 62 8.46 4.65 -2.63
N VAL A 63 9.59 4.53 -1.92
CA VAL A 63 9.67 4.15 -0.50
C VAL A 63 9.89 5.42 0.33
N ILE A 64 9.29 5.46 1.52
CA ILE A 64 9.55 6.49 2.53
C ILE A 64 10.57 5.90 3.52
N ASN A 65 11.63 6.66 3.82
CA ASN A 65 12.65 6.29 4.83
C ASN A 65 12.29 6.84 6.20
#